data_AF-A0A9P7DHA8-F1
#
_entry.id   AF-A0A9P7DHA8-F1
#
_cell.length_a   1.000
_cell.length_b   1.000
_cell.length_c   1.000
_cell.angle_alpha   90.00
_cell.angle_beta   90.00
_cell.angle_gamma   90.00
#
_symmetry.space_group_name_H-M   'P 1'
#
loop_
_entity.id
_entity.type
_entity.pdbx_description
1 polymer ?
#
loop_
_entity_poly.entity_id
_entity_poly.type
_entity_poly.pdbx_seq_one_letter_code
_entity_poly.pdbx_strand_id
1 'polypeptide(L)' 'FDGPHNIVSANPESSTCTLDLPEHTNVYPNFHASELKRHIPNATLYPSRELQRP' A
#
# COMPACT_ATOMS: atom_id res chain seq x y z
N PHE A 1 -10.76 -4.77 1.63
CA PHE A 1 -9.80 -3.73 2.06
C PHE A 1 -8.47 -4.19 1.53
N ASP A 2 -7.90 -3.48 0.56
CA ASP A 2 -6.68 -3.94 -0.12
C ASP A 2 -5.43 -3.78 0.74
N GLY A 3 -5.55 -3.23 1.95
CA GLY A 3 -4.49 -3.28 2.96
C GLY A 3 -3.28 -2.41 2.63
N PRO A 4 -2.31 -2.34 3.55
CA PRO A 4 -1.00 -1.81 3.22
C PRO A 4 -0.29 -2.80 2.28
N HIS A 5 0.26 -2.28 1.19
CA HIS A 5 1.07 -3.05 0.25
C HIS A 5 2.55 -2.71 0.46
N ASN A 6 3.41 -3.70 0.23
CA ASN A 6 4.85 -3.50 0.28
C ASN A 6 5.36 -2.96 -1.05
N ILE A 7 6.41 -2.14 -1.00
CA ILE A 7 7.13 -1.73 -2.22
C ILE A 7 8.17 -2.80 -2.51
N VAL A 8 8.12 -3.43 -3.69
CA VAL A 8 9.09 -4.43 -4.14
C VAL A 8 10.20 -3.84 -4.99
N SER A 9 9.94 -2.69 -5.62
CA SER A 9 10.93 -1.96 -6.40
C SER A 9 10.60 -0.47 -6.42
N ALA A 10 11.62 0.37 -6.41
CA ALA A 10 11.50 1.82 -6.55
C ALA A 10 12.44 2.30 -7.65
N ASN A 11 11.93 3.16 -8.52
CA ASN A 11 12.71 3.91 -9.51
C ASN A 11 12.69 5.40 -9.14
N PRO A 12 13.77 5.92 -8.52
CA PRO A 12 13.89 7.32 -8.16
C PRO A 12 13.92 8.26 -9.35
N GLU A 13 14.44 7.83 -10.51
CA GLU A 13 14.58 8.69 -11.70
C GLU A 13 13.21 9.12 -12.25
N SER A 14 12.25 8.20 -12.25
CA SER A 14 10.86 8.45 -12.67
C SER A 14 9.90 8.68 -11.50
N SER A 15 10.40 8.67 -10.25
CA SER A 15 9.56 8.76 -9.04
C SER A 15 8.44 7.72 -9.00
N THR A 16 8.71 6.48 -9.45
CA THR A 16 7.71 5.40 -9.47
C THR A 16 8.08 4.25 -8.55
N CYS A 17 7.07 3.60 -7.97
CA CYS A 17 7.23 2.44 -7.10
C CYS A 17 6.33 1.30 -7.58
N THR A 18 6.86 0.08 -7.55
CA THR A 18 6.10 -1.14 -7.80
C THR A 18 5.64 -1.73 -6.46
N LEU A 19 4.34 -1.99 -6.33
CA LEU A 19 3.71 -2.59 -5.17
C LEU A 19 3.57 -4.11 -5.30
N ASP A 20 3.68 -4.81 -4.18
CA ASP A 20 3.32 -6.22 -4.04
C ASP A 20 1.79 -6.33 -3.95
N LEU A 21 1.14 -6.58 -5.08
CA LEU A 21 -0.30 -6.78 -5.18
C LEU A 21 -0.61 -8.28 -5.31
N PRO A 22 -1.72 -8.78 -4.73
CA PRO A 22 -2.15 -10.15 -4.96
C PRO A 22 -2.31 -10.46 -6.46
N GLU A 23 -1.94 -11.66 -6.92
CA GLU A 23 -1.95 -12.03 -8.34
C GLU A 23 -3.33 -11.93 -9.02
N HIS A 24 -4.40 -12.02 -8.24
CA HIS A 24 -5.78 -11.87 -8.73
C HIS A 24 -6.21 -10.41 -8.90
N THR A 25 -5.35 -9.46 -8.54
CA THR A 25 -5.60 -8.03 -8.70
C THR A 25 -5.36 -7.67 -10.16
N ASN A 26 -6.41 -7.34 -10.90
CA ASN A 26 -6.31 -6.89 -12.30
C ASN A 26 -5.81 -5.43 -12.41
N VAL A 27 -4.80 -5.07 -11.61
CA VAL A 27 -4.25 -3.71 -11.47
C VAL A 27 -2.77 -3.75 -11.81
N TYR A 28 -2.33 -2.78 -12.61
CA TYR A 28 -0.92 -2.62 -12.90
C TYR A 28 -0.19 -2.14 -11.63
N PRO A 29 0.86 -2.85 -11.17
CA PRO A 29 1.41 -2.64 -9.83
C PRO A 29 2.33 -1.41 -9.70
N ASN A 30 2.51 -0.62 -10.75
CA ASN A 30 3.43 0.51 -10.76
C ASN A 30 2.67 1.82 -10.57
N PHE A 31 3.06 2.59 -9.56
CA PHE A 31 2.42 3.84 -9.17
C PHE A 31 3.43 4.96 -9.03
N HIS A 32 2.99 6.19 -9.29
CA HIS A 32 3.83 7.35 -8.99
C HIS A 32 3.91 7.58 -7.47
N ALA A 33 5.07 7.96 -6.96
CA ALA A 33 5.34 8.09 -5.53
C ALA A 33 4.41 9.12 -4.85
N SER A 34 3.89 10.11 -5.59
CA SER A 34 2.92 11.08 -5.06
C SER A 34 1.54 10.49 -4.77
N GLU A 35 1.20 9.35 -5.37
CA GLU A 35 -0.06 8.64 -5.14
C GLU A 35 0.04 7.73 -3.90
N LEU A 36 1.26 7.45 -3.45
CA LEU A 36 1.51 6.58 -2.31
C LEU A 36 1.52 7.37 -1.01
N LYS A 37 0.87 6.79 0.00
CA LYS A 37 0.90 7.28 1.37
C LYS A 37 1.50 6.23 2.28
N ARG A 38 2.51 6.62 3.07
CA ARG A 38 3.09 5.73 4.08
C ARG A 38 2.00 5.28 5.05
N HIS A 39 1.87 3.97 5.19
CA HIS A 39 1.02 3.38 6.20
C HIS A 39 1.64 3.60 7.59
N ILE A 40 0.87 4.21 8.49
CA ILE A 40 1.24 4.40 9.90
C ILE A 40 0.24 3.60 10.72
N PRO A 41 0.65 2.48 11.37
CA PRO A 41 -0.23 1.71 12.23
C PRO A 41 -0.75 2.60 13.36
N ASN A 42 -2.08 2.70 13.50
CA ASN A 42 -2.73 3.47 14.57
C ASN A 42 -3.67 2.63 15.44
N ALA A 43 -3.63 1.31 15.26
CA ALA A 43 -4.35 0.28 16.00
C ALA A 43 -4.42 0.55 17.51
N THR A 44 -3.25 0.80 18.12
CA THR A 44 -3.10 1.01 19.56
C THR A 44 -3.73 2.31 20.06
N LEU A 45 -3.81 3.33 19.20
CA LEU A 45 -4.35 4.65 19.56
C LEU A 45 -5.85 4.75 19.30
N TYR A 46 -6.37 3.98 18.35
CA TYR A 46 -7.77 4.00 17.94
C TYR A 46 -8.29 2.59 17.65
N PRO A 47 -8.42 1.72 18.67
CA PRO A 47 -8.84 0.34 18.49
C PRO A 47 -10.25 0.22 17.87
N SER A 48 -11.11 1.22 18.06
CA SER A 48 -12.44 1.28 17.45
C SER A 48 -12.44 1.64 15.96
N ARG A 49 -11.30 2.03 15.39
CA ARG A 49 -11.13 2.34 13.96
C ARG A 49 -10.52 1.19 13.17
N GLU A 50 -10.15 0.10 13.84
CA GLU A 50 -9.74 -1.11 13.15
C GLU A 50 -10.97 -1.75 12.51
N LEU A 51 -10.92 -1.91 11.18
CA LEU A 51 -11.86 -2.79 10.50
C LEU A 51 -11.59 -4.23 10.98
N GLN A 52 -12.63 -4.90 11.46
CA GLN A 52 -12.58 -6.33 11.75
C GLN A 52 -12.09 -7.06 10.50
N ARG A 53 -10.95 -7.74 10.63
CA ARG A 53 -10.48 -8.66 9.59
C ARG A 53 -11.38 -9.90 9.61
N PRO A 54 -11.73 -10.47 8.44
CA PRO A 54 -12.48 -11.73 8.36
C PRO A 54 -11.75 -12.88 9.07
#